data_AF-A0AA41YHR5-F1
#
_entry.id   AF-A0AA41YHR5-F1
#
_cell.length_a   1.000
_cell.length_b   1.000
_cell.length_c   1.000
_cell.angle_alpha   90.00
_cell.angle_beta   90.00
_cell.angle_gamma   90.00
#
_symmetry.space_group_name_H-M   'P 1'
#
loop_
_entity.id
_entity.type
_entity.pdbx_description
1 polymer ?
#
loop_
_entity_poly.entity_id
_entity_poly.type
_entity_poly.pdbx_seq_one_letter_code
_entity_poly.pdbx_strand_id
1 'polypeptide(L)'
;MTPTAWHPFDETAAASTLATFIEWLRASGRLADADPASVDTWRRADPAGFGAAIAAFAGLDPDRSPAANLLRFTGAREALVLHHAGQRRVWSRDALHSGTPPLPACIADRLRALSWPALLDLAAGHLLDANTRPDDRLLWTGGAADPWPFGALIVGATVILAGDSPLDPRALAAAERAMLLRPRSSDPDAG
;
A
#
# COMPACT_ATOMS: atom_id res chain seq x y z
N MET A 1 19.66 8.74 23.92
CA MET A 1 18.66 8.10 23.03
C MET A 1 18.74 8.79 21.70
N THR A 2 19.44 8.20 20.75
CA THR A 2 19.56 8.71 19.38
C THR A 2 18.31 8.28 18.61
N PRO A 3 17.61 9.18 17.91
CA PRO A 3 16.55 8.77 17.00
C PRO A 3 17.17 7.93 15.88
N THR A 4 16.65 6.73 15.66
CA THR A 4 17.02 5.89 14.51
C THR A 4 16.60 6.63 13.24
N ALA A 5 17.54 7.36 12.66
CA ALA A 5 17.38 8.05 11.40
C ALA A 5 17.14 7.00 10.31
N TRP A 6 16.08 7.22 9.56
CA TRP A 6 15.76 6.51 8.34
C TRP A 6 16.97 6.60 7.39
N HIS A 7 17.50 5.45 6.94
CA HIS A 7 18.64 5.40 6.03
C HIS A 7 18.17 5.67 4.59
N PRO A 8 18.81 6.61 3.85
CA PRO A 8 18.57 6.77 2.43
C PRO A 8 19.12 5.53 1.70
N PHE A 9 18.25 4.86 0.94
CA PHE A 9 18.63 3.76 0.05
C PHE A 9 19.53 4.31 -1.06
N ASP A 10 20.78 3.86 -1.09
CA ASP A 10 21.74 4.12 -2.17
C ASP A 10 21.31 3.46 -3.49
N GLU A 11 21.60 4.16 -4.58
CA GLU A 11 20.98 4.10 -5.92
C GLU A 11 21.47 2.96 -6.84
N THR A 12 22.04 1.88 -6.31
CA THR A 12 22.65 0.81 -7.14
C THR A 12 21.84 -0.48 -7.16
N ALA A 13 21.20 -0.73 -8.31
CA ALA A 13 20.21 -1.78 -8.59
C ALA A 13 18.96 -1.63 -7.72
N ALA A 14 17.85 -1.22 -8.34
CA ALA A 14 16.59 -1.02 -7.66
C ALA A 14 16.04 -2.39 -7.19
N ALA A 15 16.54 -2.89 -6.06
CA ALA A 15 16.15 -4.16 -5.48
C ALA A 15 14.62 -4.17 -5.38
N SER A 16 14.03 -5.29 -5.83
CA SER A 16 12.61 -5.51 -5.59
C SER A 16 12.36 -5.46 -4.08
N THR A 17 11.25 -4.87 -3.66
CA THR A 17 10.83 -4.86 -2.25
C THR A 17 10.77 -6.29 -1.68
N LEU A 18 10.49 -7.31 -2.51
CA LEU A 18 10.59 -8.72 -2.12
C LEU A 18 12.03 -9.14 -1.76
N ALA A 19 13.03 -8.71 -2.53
CA ALA A 19 14.43 -9.01 -2.24
C ALA A 19 14.85 -8.36 -0.91
N THR A 20 14.48 -7.10 -0.70
CA THR A 20 14.71 -6.40 0.58
C THR A 20 14.00 -7.09 1.75
N PHE A 21 12.76 -7.56 1.55
CA PHE A 21 12.02 -8.30 2.56
C PHE A 21 12.70 -9.64 2.90
N ILE A 22 13.18 -10.38 1.90
CA ILE A 22 13.93 -11.63 2.10
C ILE A 22 15.21 -11.38 2.88
N GLU A 23 15.98 -10.36 2.52
CA GLU A 23 17.20 -9.99 3.24
C GLU A 23 16.90 -9.61 4.69
N TRP A 24 15.83 -8.85 4.92
CA TRP A 24 15.37 -8.51 6.26
C TRP A 24 14.92 -9.75 7.06
N LEU A 25 14.23 -10.71 6.44
CA LEU A 25 13.83 -11.96 7.10
C LEU A 25 15.03 -12.79 7.54
N ARG A 26 16.07 -12.87 6.70
CA ARG A 26 17.33 -13.54 7.04
C ARG A 26 18.04 -12.82 8.19
N ALA A 27 18.19 -11.50 8.08
CA ALA A 27 18.88 -10.68 9.09
C ALA A 27 18.17 -10.68 10.44
N SER A 28 16.83 -10.73 10.44
CA SER A 28 16.02 -10.77 11.66
C SER A 28 15.92 -12.15 12.31
N GLY A 29 16.43 -13.21 11.65
CA GLY A 29 16.34 -14.58 12.12
C GLY A 29 14.94 -15.20 12.03
N ARG A 30 13.98 -14.50 11.40
CA ARG A 30 12.60 -14.98 11.24
C ARG A 30 12.50 -16.12 10.24
N LEU A 31 13.35 -16.12 9.22
CA LEU A 31 13.46 -17.21 8.24
C LEU A 31 14.90 -17.24 7.70
N ALA A 32 15.73 -18.13 8.25
CA ALA A 32 17.18 -18.14 8.02
C ALA A 32 17.55 -18.41 6.54
N ASP A 33 16.87 -19.37 5.90
CA ASP A 33 17.08 -19.75 4.51
C ASP A 33 16.01 -19.12 3.59
N ALA A 34 15.56 -17.89 3.90
CA ALA A 34 14.51 -17.24 3.13
C ALA A 34 14.91 -17.07 1.66
N ASP A 35 13.99 -17.39 0.76
CA ASP A 35 14.02 -17.15 -0.68
C ASP A 35 12.56 -16.99 -1.15
N PRO A 36 12.28 -16.64 -2.43
CA PRO A 36 10.89 -16.42 -2.85
C PRO A 36 9.96 -17.63 -2.61
N ALA A 37 10.43 -18.85 -2.83
CA ALA A 37 9.61 -20.06 -2.73
C ALA A 37 9.33 -20.46 -1.27
N SER A 38 10.32 -20.31 -0.40
CA SER A 38 10.18 -20.55 1.03
C SER A 38 9.32 -19.49 1.71
N VAL A 39 9.39 -18.21 1.29
CA VAL A 39 8.48 -17.16 1.77
C VAL A 39 7.03 -17.48 1.41
N ASP A 40 6.78 -17.91 0.18
CA ASP A 40 5.45 -18.31 -0.28
C ASP A 40 4.93 -19.57 0.44
N THR A 41 5.79 -20.56 0.66
CA THR A 41 5.48 -21.75 1.46
C THR A 41 5.15 -21.39 2.91
N TRP A 42 5.96 -20.51 3.52
CA TRP A 42 5.75 -20.05 4.89
C TRP A 42 4.46 -19.23 5.04
N ARG A 43 4.15 -18.35 4.07
CA ARG A 43 2.90 -17.58 4.03
C ARG A 43 1.67 -18.48 4.12
N ARG A 44 1.68 -19.64 3.44
CA ARG A 44 0.59 -20.63 3.51
C ARG A 44 0.59 -21.43 4.81
N ALA A 45 1.76 -21.86 5.28
CA ALA A 45 1.88 -22.72 6.45
C ALA A 45 1.63 -22.00 7.78
N ASP A 46 2.03 -20.74 7.89
CA ASP A 46 1.87 -19.89 9.07
C ASP A 46 1.46 -18.45 8.67
N PRO A 47 0.18 -18.23 8.31
CA PRO A 47 -0.31 -16.91 7.92
C PRO A 47 -0.17 -15.86 9.03
N ALA A 48 -0.24 -16.27 10.30
CA ALA A 48 -0.14 -15.36 11.43
C ALA A 48 1.29 -14.86 11.63
N GLY A 49 2.28 -15.76 11.61
CA GLY A 49 3.69 -15.39 11.67
C GLY A 49 4.13 -14.56 10.48
N PHE A 50 3.67 -14.91 9.27
CA PHE A 50 3.89 -14.10 8.07
C PHE A 50 3.28 -12.70 8.22
N GLY A 51 2.02 -12.59 8.66
CA GLY A 51 1.36 -11.32 8.90
C GLY A 51 2.09 -10.44 9.92
N ALA A 52 2.59 -11.03 11.01
CA ALA A 52 3.39 -10.31 12.01
C ALA A 52 4.73 -9.81 11.43
N ALA A 53 5.34 -10.56 10.51
CA ALA A 53 6.55 -10.14 9.81
C ALA A 53 6.28 -8.99 8.82
N ILE A 54 5.15 -9.01 8.10
CA ILE A 54 4.71 -7.90 7.26
C ILE A 54 4.46 -6.65 8.10
N ALA A 55 3.77 -6.77 9.24
CA ALA A 55 3.55 -5.67 10.17
C ALA A 55 4.89 -5.05 10.61
N ALA A 56 5.82 -5.87 11.06
CA ALA A 56 7.13 -5.41 11.51
C ALA A 56 7.95 -4.75 10.39
N PHE A 57 8.01 -5.38 9.21
CA PHE A 57 8.75 -4.86 8.06
C PHE A 57 8.19 -3.53 7.54
N ALA A 58 6.86 -3.40 7.49
CA ALA A 58 6.20 -2.18 7.06
C ALA A 58 6.09 -1.11 8.17
N GLY A 59 6.50 -1.42 9.40
CA GLY A 59 6.37 -0.52 10.54
C GLY A 59 4.91 -0.24 10.93
N LEU A 60 4.05 -1.26 10.87
CA LEU A 60 2.67 -1.21 11.34
C LEU A 60 2.60 -1.53 12.83
N ASP A 61 1.76 -0.77 13.52
CA ASP A 61 1.56 -0.86 14.96
C ASP A 61 0.26 -1.64 15.23
N PRO A 62 0.33 -2.87 15.79
CA PRO A 62 -0.85 -3.70 16.04
C PRO A 62 -1.77 -3.12 17.12
N ASP A 63 -1.28 -2.19 17.96
CA ASP A 63 -2.09 -1.53 18.99
C ASP A 63 -2.88 -0.34 18.43
N ARG A 64 -2.63 0.03 17.17
CA ARG A 64 -3.38 1.07 16.44
C ARG A 64 -4.46 0.47 15.55
N SER A 65 -5.54 1.21 15.37
CA SER A 65 -6.58 0.83 14.41
C SER A 65 -6.02 0.74 12.98
N PRO A 66 -6.61 -0.08 12.09
CA PRO A 66 -6.20 -0.14 10.69
C PRO A 66 -6.22 1.22 9.99
N ALA A 67 -7.24 2.04 10.27
CA ALA A 67 -7.31 3.41 9.77
C ALA A 67 -6.12 4.27 10.25
N ALA A 68 -5.73 4.15 11.52
CA ALA A 68 -4.57 4.89 12.04
C ALA A 68 -3.24 4.43 11.40
N ASN A 69 -3.09 3.13 11.09
CA ASN A 69 -1.93 2.60 10.37
C ASN A 69 -1.85 3.05 8.91
N LEU A 70 -3.00 3.16 8.22
CA LEU A 70 -3.10 3.70 6.87
C LEU A 70 -2.68 5.17 6.78
N LEU A 71 -2.97 5.92 7.85
CA LEU A 71 -2.75 7.36 7.97
C LEU A 71 -1.55 7.71 8.85
N ARG A 72 -0.60 6.77 9.01
CA ARG A 72 0.57 6.95 9.88
C ARG A 72 1.61 7.91 9.31
N PHE A 73 1.65 8.07 8.00
CA PHE A 73 2.48 9.08 7.34
C PHE A 73 1.81 10.44 7.43
N THR A 74 2.61 11.47 7.66
CA THR A 74 2.19 12.88 7.73
C THR A 74 2.88 13.70 6.64
N GLY A 75 2.40 14.92 6.42
CA GLY A 75 2.97 15.89 5.50
C GLY A 75 2.01 16.39 4.42
N ALA A 76 2.43 17.47 3.76
CA ALA A 76 1.66 18.13 2.71
C ALA A 76 1.63 17.36 1.36
N ARG A 77 2.38 16.25 1.24
CA ARG A 77 2.43 15.44 0.02
C ARG A 77 1.06 14.81 -0.29
N GLU A 78 0.70 14.80 -1.57
CA GLU A 78 -0.52 14.13 -2.06
C GLU A 78 -0.52 12.65 -1.68
N ALA A 79 -1.61 12.21 -1.03
CA ALA A 79 -1.81 10.83 -0.60
C ALA A 79 -2.91 10.16 -1.42
N LEU A 80 -4.02 10.86 -1.62
CA LEU A 80 -5.16 10.40 -2.39
C LEU A 80 -5.61 11.47 -3.38
N VAL A 81 -5.80 11.07 -4.62
CA VAL A 81 -6.41 11.88 -5.68
C VAL A 81 -7.65 11.16 -6.17
N LEU A 82 -8.77 11.86 -6.28
CA LEU A 82 -10.01 11.33 -6.84
C LEU A 82 -10.37 12.14 -8.09
N HIS A 83 -10.53 11.43 -9.20
CA HIS A 83 -11.21 11.93 -10.38
C HIS A 83 -12.65 11.44 -10.35
N HIS A 84 -13.61 12.36 -10.26
CA HIS A 84 -15.03 12.01 -10.27
C HIS A 84 -15.85 13.16 -10.84
N ALA A 85 -16.81 12.85 -11.72
CA ALA A 85 -17.68 13.84 -12.38
C ALA A 85 -16.90 15.00 -13.03
N GLY A 86 -15.75 14.70 -13.65
CA GLY A 86 -14.87 15.70 -14.28
C GLY A 86 -14.09 16.59 -13.31
N GLN A 87 -14.16 16.34 -12.00
CA GLN A 87 -13.41 17.08 -10.98
C GLN A 87 -12.22 16.26 -10.47
N ARG A 88 -11.09 16.94 -10.28
CA ARG A 88 -9.91 16.43 -9.58
C ARG A 88 -9.91 16.94 -8.15
N ARG A 89 -10.04 16.04 -7.17
CA ARG A 89 -9.97 16.36 -5.74
C ARG A 89 -8.74 15.68 -5.12
N VAL A 90 -8.05 16.39 -4.25
CA VAL A 90 -6.77 15.95 -3.68
C VAL A 90 -6.83 16.02 -2.16
N TRP A 91 -6.28 14.98 -1.53
CA TRP A 91 -6.02 14.95 -0.10
C TRP A 91 -4.53 14.69 0.12
N SER A 92 -3.89 15.58 0.87
CA SER A 92 -2.55 15.31 1.43
C SER A 92 -2.63 14.30 2.56
N ARG A 93 -1.48 13.81 3.03
CA ARG A 93 -1.41 12.97 4.23
C ARG A 93 -2.00 13.67 5.46
N ASP A 94 -1.68 14.95 5.65
CA ASP A 94 -2.23 15.75 6.75
C ASP A 94 -3.75 15.96 6.62
N ALA A 95 -4.26 16.14 5.40
CA ALA A 95 -5.70 16.28 5.15
C ALA A 95 -6.44 14.97 5.47
N LEU A 96 -5.88 13.82 5.09
CA LEU A 96 -6.46 12.52 5.44
C LEU A 96 -6.44 12.29 6.96
N HIS A 97 -5.35 12.66 7.63
CA HIS A 97 -5.20 12.51 9.08
C HIS A 97 -6.16 13.42 9.87
N SER A 98 -6.32 14.68 9.44
CA SER A 98 -7.25 15.64 10.06
C SER A 98 -8.72 15.42 9.67
N GLY A 99 -8.99 14.58 8.66
CA GLY A 99 -10.32 14.37 8.11
C GLY A 99 -10.90 15.59 7.38
N THR A 100 -10.06 16.57 7.01
CA THR A 100 -10.50 17.83 6.40
C THR A 100 -9.73 18.12 5.11
N PRO A 101 -10.40 18.26 3.95
CA PRO A 101 -11.84 18.06 3.74
C PRO A 101 -12.25 16.59 3.91
N PRO A 102 -13.52 16.30 4.22
CA PRO A 102 -13.96 14.92 4.42
C PRO A 102 -13.81 14.11 3.13
N LEU A 103 -13.44 12.84 3.30
CA LEU A 103 -13.49 11.85 2.23
C LEU A 103 -14.94 11.57 1.80
N PRO A 104 -15.19 11.17 0.54
CA PRO A 104 -16.46 10.59 0.15
C PRO A 104 -16.86 9.43 1.07
N ALA A 105 -18.14 9.36 1.44
CA ALA A 105 -18.64 8.42 2.45
C ALA A 105 -18.29 6.96 2.12
N CYS A 106 -18.43 6.54 0.86
CA CYS A 106 -18.09 5.18 0.43
C CYS A 106 -16.62 4.81 0.68
N ILE A 107 -15.69 5.74 0.50
CA ILE A 107 -14.26 5.54 0.78
C ILE A 107 -14.04 5.52 2.30
N ALA A 108 -14.60 6.49 3.02
CA ALA A 108 -14.47 6.57 4.47
C ALA A 108 -15.03 5.33 5.18
N ASP A 109 -16.18 4.81 4.74
CA ASP A 109 -16.81 3.59 5.26
C ASP A 109 -15.93 2.37 4.99
N ARG A 110 -15.37 2.26 3.78
CA ARG A 110 -14.48 1.14 3.45
C ARG A 110 -13.21 1.15 4.28
N LEU A 111 -12.57 2.32 4.46
CA LEU A 111 -11.37 2.43 5.30
C LEU A 111 -11.67 2.08 6.76
N ARG A 112 -12.85 2.44 7.27
CA ARG A 112 -13.30 2.08 8.63
C ARG A 112 -13.62 0.59 8.78
N ALA A 113 -14.08 -0.06 7.72
CA ALA A 113 -14.43 -1.48 7.71
C ALA A 113 -13.21 -2.41 7.54
N LEU A 114 -12.00 -1.87 7.31
CA LEU A 114 -10.81 -2.69 7.18
C LEU A 114 -10.46 -3.36 8.52
N SER A 115 -10.39 -4.69 8.49
CA SER A 115 -9.87 -5.49 9.60
C SER A 115 -8.34 -5.51 9.59
N TRP A 116 -7.74 -5.87 10.73
CA TRP A 116 -6.28 -6.03 10.80
C TRP A 116 -5.73 -7.09 9.82
N PRO A 117 -6.32 -8.30 9.70
CA PRO A 117 -5.89 -9.26 8.68
C PRO A 117 -5.98 -8.71 7.25
N ALA A 118 -7.06 -7.98 6.92
CA ALA A 118 -7.21 -7.37 5.60
C ALA A 118 -6.14 -6.30 5.34
N LEU A 119 -5.79 -5.50 6.35
CA LEU A 119 -4.71 -4.52 6.25
C LEU A 119 -3.36 -5.17 5.95
N LEU A 120 -3.03 -6.26 6.66
CA LEU A 120 -1.77 -6.98 6.46
C LEU A 120 -1.69 -7.62 5.07
N ASP A 121 -2.79 -8.17 4.59
CA ASP A 121 -2.88 -8.77 3.26
C ASP A 121 -2.74 -7.71 2.15
N LEU A 122 -3.35 -6.53 2.32
CA LEU A 122 -3.14 -5.37 1.43
C LEU A 122 -1.67 -4.92 1.43
N ALA A 123 -1.06 -4.81 2.62
CA ALA A 123 0.34 -4.42 2.75
C ALA A 123 1.26 -5.42 2.05
N ALA A 124 1.05 -6.72 2.27
CA ALA A 124 1.81 -7.78 1.63
C ALA A 124 1.69 -7.73 0.11
N GLY A 125 0.46 -7.59 -0.41
CA GLY A 125 0.24 -7.50 -1.85
C GLY A 125 0.94 -6.29 -2.49
N HIS A 126 0.92 -5.13 -1.83
CA HIS A 126 1.61 -3.96 -2.36
C HIS A 126 3.13 -4.05 -2.27
N LEU A 127 3.66 -4.55 -1.15
CA LEU A 127 5.10 -4.68 -0.93
C LEU A 127 5.69 -5.77 -1.82
N LEU A 128 5.12 -6.97 -1.81
CA LEU A 128 5.76 -8.14 -2.39
C LEU A 128 5.32 -8.40 -3.83
N ASP A 129 4.02 -8.26 -4.11
CA ASP A 129 3.45 -8.65 -5.41
C ASP A 129 3.48 -7.48 -6.41
N ALA A 130 3.07 -6.29 -5.96
CA ALA A 130 3.03 -5.09 -6.80
C ALA A 130 4.34 -4.29 -6.79
N ASN A 131 5.31 -4.64 -5.92
CA ASN A 131 6.58 -3.95 -5.75
C ASN A 131 6.42 -2.42 -5.59
N THR A 132 5.39 -2.00 -4.85
CA THR A 132 5.04 -0.59 -4.66
C THR A 132 6.05 0.09 -3.74
N ARG A 133 6.51 1.28 -4.14
CA ARG A 133 7.46 2.11 -3.40
C ARG A 133 6.79 3.34 -2.79
N PRO A 134 7.34 3.92 -1.70
CA PRO A 134 6.77 5.10 -1.06
C PRO A 134 6.58 6.31 -1.99
N ASP A 135 7.41 6.45 -3.03
CA ASP A 135 7.33 7.57 -3.96
C ASP A 135 6.47 7.31 -5.20
N ASP A 136 5.93 6.10 -5.34
CA ASP A 136 5.10 5.75 -6.48
C ASP A 136 3.79 6.53 -6.49
N ARG A 137 3.31 6.82 -7.70
CA ARG A 137 1.97 7.31 -7.98
C ARG A 137 1.22 6.22 -8.74
N LEU A 138 0.14 5.72 -8.15
CA LEU A 138 -0.57 4.56 -8.65
C LEU A 138 -2.01 4.94 -9.04
N LEU A 139 -2.36 4.75 -10.31
CA LEU A 139 -3.70 4.96 -10.84
C LEU A 139 -4.50 3.66 -10.79
N TRP A 140 -5.63 3.68 -10.08
CA TRP A 140 -6.60 2.60 -10.02
C TRP A 140 -7.82 2.93 -10.89
N THR A 141 -8.15 2.00 -11.78
CA THR A 141 -9.28 2.12 -12.73
C THR A 141 -10.49 1.30 -12.34
N GLY A 142 -10.42 0.51 -11.26
CA GLY A 142 -11.57 -0.21 -10.73
C GLY A 142 -12.46 0.69 -9.87
N GLY A 143 -13.47 0.08 -9.25
CA GLY A 143 -14.41 0.81 -8.39
C GLY A 143 -13.71 1.47 -7.19
N ALA A 144 -14.13 2.68 -6.83
CA ALA A 144 -13.58 3.43 -5.69
C ALA A 144 -13.83 2.74 -4.33
N ALA A 145 -14.75 1.77 -4.29
CA ALA A 145 -15.03 0.93 -3.12
C ALA A 145 -14.13 -0.31 -3.04
N ASP A 146 -13.24 -0.55 -4.00
CA ASP A 146 -12.26 -1.63 -3.92
C ASP A 146 -11.20 -1.30 -2.85
N PRO A 147 -10.95 -2.17 -1.85
CA PRO A 147 -9.94 -1.92 -0.84
C PRO A 147 -8.49 -2.01 -1.37
N TRP A 148 -8.25 -2.72 -2.48
CA TRP A 148 -6.93 -2.95 -3.06
C TRP A 148 -6.07 -1.69 -3.16
N PRO A 149 -6.49 -0.61 -3.86
CA PRO A 149 -5.67 0.59 -4.02
C PRO A 149 -5.23 1.24 -2.70
N PHE A 150 -5.96 1.05 -1.60
CA PHE A 150 -5.60 1.67 -0.32
C PHE A 150 -4.39 1.00 0.35
N GLY A 151 -4.01 -0.22 -0.06
CA GLY A 151 -2.76 -0.83 0.40
C GLY A 151 -1.53 -0.02 0.01
N ALA A 152 -1.57 0.70 -1.11
CA ALA A 152 -0.52 1.64 -1.50
C ALA A 152 -0.33 2.78 -0.49
N LEU A 153 -1.39 3.22 0.21
CA LEU A 153 -1.28 4.24 1.26
C LEU A 153 -0.43 3.73 2.43
N ILE A 154 -0.49 2.41 2.71
CA ILE A 154 0.28 1.75 3.76
C ILE A 154 1.77 1.80 3.47
N VAL A 155 2.19 1.79 2.20
CA VAL A 155 3.62 1.84 1.85
C VAL A 155 4.12 3.26 1.59
N GLY A 156 3.27 4.27 1.74
CA GLY A 156 3.62 5.69 1.55
C GLY A 156 3.35 6.22 0.14
N ALA A 157 2.96 5.36 -0.81
CA ALA A 157 2.64 5.74 -2.18
C ALA A 157 1.39 6.61 -2.31
N THR A 158 1.32 7.41 -3.39
CA THR A 158 0.15 8.20 -3.75
C THR A 158 -0.83 7.35 -4.54
N VAL A 159 -2.11 7.34 -4.12
CA VAL A 159 -3.20 6.65 -4.82
C VAL A 159 -4.01 7.64 -5.63
N ILE A 160 -4.28 7.31 -6.88
CA ILE A 160 -5.19 8.05 -7.74
C ILE A 160 -6.34 7.11 -8.11
N LEU A 161 -7.57 7.51 -7.79
CA LEU A 161 -8.78 6.80 -8.15
C LEU A 161 -9.38 7.46 -9.39
N ALA A 162 -9.47 6.71 -10.49
CA ALA A 162 -10.05 7.22 -11.74
C ALA A 162 -11.56 7.50 -11.63
N GLY A 163 -12.26 6.85 -10.70
CA GLY A 163 -13.70 6.99 -10.50
C GLY A 163 -14.47 6.82 -11.81
N ASP A 164 -15.33 7.79 -12.11
CA ASP A 164 -16.11 7.85 -13.37
C ASP A 164 -15.48 8.84 -14.37
N SER A 165 -14.15 9.01 -14.34
CA SER A 165 -13.45 9.89 -15.26
C SER A 165 -13.74 9.52 -16.71
N PRO A 166 -14.09 10.49 -17.58
CA PRO A 166 -14.31 10.23 -19.01
C PRO A 166 -13.01 10.05 -19.78
N LEU A 167 -11.85 10.34 -19.16
CA LEU A 167 -10.54 10.19 -19.80
C LEU A 167 -10.17 8.72 -19.91
N ASP A 168 -9.55 8.37 -21.06
CA ASP A 168 -8.88 7.08 -21.22
C ASP A 168 -7.88 6.85 -20.07
N PRO A 169 -7.85 5.66 -19.43
CA PRO A 169 -6.98 5.38 -18.31
C PRO A 169 -5.49 5.65 -18.56
N ARG A 170 -4.97 5.44 -19.78
CA ARG A 170 -3.56 5.72 -20.08
C ARG A 170 -3.31 7.22 -20.19
N ALA A 171 -4.24 7.96 -20.77
CA ALA A 171 -4.18 9.41 -20.81
C ALA A 171 -4.22 10.02 -19.39
N LEU A 172 -5.08 9.49 -18.52
CA LEU A 172 -5.14 9.92 -17.11
C LEU A 172 -3.86 9.57 -16.35
N ALA A 173 -3.33 8.35 -16.55
CA ALA A 173 -2.06 7.93 -15.95
C ALA A 173 -0.91 8.87 -16.37
N ALA A 174 -0.82 9.21 -17.65
CA ALA A 174 0.17 10.16 -18.14
C ALA A 174 0.00 11.57 -17.54
N ALA A 175 -1.24 12.07 -17.47
CA ALA A 175 -1.54 13.38 -16.89
C ALA A 175 -1.16 13.47 -15.40
N GLU A 176 -1.37 12.39 -14.65
CA GLU A 176 -1.02 12.29 -13.23
C GLU A 176 0.41 11.81 -12.97
N ARG A 177 1.20 11.51 -14.01
CA ARG A 177 2.52 10.89 -13.90
C ARG A 177 2.49 9.63 -13.03
N ALA A 178 1.49 8.79 -13.27
CA ALA A 178 1.19 7.61 -12.49
C ALA A 178 1.37 6.33 -13.30
N MET A 179 1.68 5.24 -12.60
CA MET A 179 1.64 3.89 -13.13
C MET A 179 0.24 3.31 -12.97
N LEU A 180 -0.23 2.53 -13.94
CA LEU A 180 -1.47 1.78 -13.77
C LEU A 180 -1.29 0.70 -12.72
N LEU A 181 -2.06 0.77 -11.65
CA LEU A 181 -2.13 -0.27 -10.65
C LEU A 181 -2.94 -1.43 -11.23
N ARG A 182 -2.27 -2.58 -11.39
CA ARG A 182 -2.95 -3.80 -11.81
C ARG A 182 -3.85 -4.29 -10.67
N PRO A 183 -5.02 -4.87 -10.99
CA PRO A 183 -5.76 -5.64 -9.99
C PRO A 183 -4.81 -6.66 -9.39
N ARG A 184 -4.99 -6.94 -8.09
CA ARG A 184 -4.33 -8.08 -7.50
C ARG A 184 -4.64 -9.28 -8.38
N SER A 185 -3.61 -10.01 -8.80
CA SER A 185 -3.79 -11.28 -9.50
C SER A 185 -4.72 -12.12 -8.62
N SER A 186 -5.96 -12.32 -9.07
CA SER A 186 -6.85 -13.28 -8.42
C SER A 186 -6.09 -14.59 -8.40
N ASP A 187 -6.01 -15.23 -7.23
CA ASP A 187 -5.60 -16.62 -7.18
C ASP A 187 -6.45 -17.38 -8.23
N PRO A 188 -5.85 -18.14 -9.16
CA PRO A 188 -6.62 -18.91 -10.14
C PRO A 188 -7.55 -19.96 -9.50
N ASP A 189 -7.45 -20.17 -8.19
CA ASP A 189 -8.25 -21.12 -7.41
C ASP A 189 -9.52 -20.52 -6.77
N ALA A 190 -9.88 -19.27 -7.08
CA ALA A 190 -11.19 -18.71 -6.72
C ALA A 190 -12.26 -19.12 -7.76
N GLY A 191 -12.53 -20.42 -7.85
CA GLY A 191 -13.60 -21.03 -8.65
C GLY A 191 -14.57 -21.82 -7.77
#